data_AF-A0AAV5UQG3-F1
#
_entry.id   AF-A0AAV5UQG3-F1
#
_cell.length_a   1.000
_cell.length_b   1.000
_cell.length_c   1.000
_cell.angle_alpha   90.00
_cell.angle_beta   90.00
_cell.angle_gamma   90.00
#
_symmetry.space_group_name_H-M   'P 1'
#
loop_
_entity.id
_entity.type
_entity.pdbx_description
1 polymer ?
#
loop_
_entity_poly.entity_id
_entity_poly.type
_entity_poly.pdbx_seq_one_letter_code
_entity_poly.pdbx_strand_id
1 'polypeptide(L)'
;MLFATVALLAFLSGAAAQCTGNDAPQCPSWKANAGFCTNTGYTMDMRKQYCGVACGFCNRDGTQTAAGGGSTLTECVDKNANCANWVTTQNFCARTDYSNSMKLLYCCKTCRPIIFAPITTTAAAATSDATTGATTSKGTFDFRCLIYSMMLATVILLAFVSGAAAQCTGNDAPQCPSWKANAGFCTNTGYTMDMRKQYCGVACGFCNRDGTQTAAGGGSTLTECVDKNANCANWVTTQNFCARPDYSNAMKLLYCCKTCRPIIFAPTTTTAAAATSDATTGATT
;
A
#
# COMPACT_ATOMS: atom_id res chain seq x y z
N MET A 1 -33.95 -12.22 21.91
CA MET A 1 -32.84 -11.23 22.06
C MET A 1 -32.53 -10.68 20.67
N LEU A 2 -32.42 -9.36 20.61
CA LEU A 2 -32.54 -8.50 19.43
C LEU A 2 -31.56 -8.79 18.29
N PHE A 3 -32.07 -8.64 17.07
CA PHE A 3 -31.35 -8.63 15.79
C PHE A 3 -30.26 -7.54 15.74
N ALA A 4 -29.03 -7.90 15.36
CA ALA A 4 -28.00 -6.97 14.91
C ALA A 4 -27.77 -7.17 13.40
N THR A 5 -28.66 -6.56 12.61
CA THR A 5 -28.59 -6.47 11.15
C THR A 5 -27.53 -5.46 10.70
N VAL A 6 -26.62 -5.96 9.85
CA VAL A 6 -26.09 -5.38 8.61
C VAL A 6 -25.71 -3.88 8.61
N ALA A 7 -24.41 -3.61 8.63
CA ALA A 7 -23.81 -2.43 7.98
C ALA A 7 -22.35 -2.71 7.59
N LEU A 8 -22.13 -3.49 6.52
CA LEU A 8 -20.82 -3.61 5.88
C LEU A 8 -20.95 -3.63 4.35
N LEU A 9 -21.48 -2.54 3.80
CA LEU A 9 -21.53 -2.24 2.38
C LEU A 9 -21.10 -0.78 2.17
N ALA A 10 -19.79 -0.54 2.06
CA ALA A 10 -19.19 0.61 1.35
C ALA A 10 -17.64 0.63 1.53
N PHE A 11 -16.88 -0.21 0.81
CA PHE A 11 -15.43 -0.01 0.69
C PHE A 11 -14.89 -0.26 -0.73
N LEU A 12 -15.72 0.02 -1.74
CA LEU A 12 -15.28 0.19 -3.14
C LEU A 12 -15.95 1.41 -3.80
N SER A 13 -16.45 2.37 -3.01
CA SER A 13 -16.76 3.70 -3.57
C SER A 13 -15.45 4.29 -4.07
N GLY A 14 -15.33 4.47 -5.39
CA GLY A 14 -14.18 5.09 -6.02
C GLY A 14 -13.81 6.35 -5.26
N ALA A 15 -12.73 6.27 -4.49
CA ALA A 15 -12.11 7.46 -3.94
C ALA A 15 -11.57 8.19 -5.17
N ALA A 16 -12.35 9.13 -5.70
CA ALA A 16 -11.88 10.07 -6.71
C ALA A 16 -10.51 10.54 -6.22
N ALA A 17 -9.45 10.30 -7.00
CA ALA A 17 -8.11 10.40 -6.45
C ALA A 17 -7.91 11.81 -5.95
N GLN A 18 -7.77 11.91 -4.63
CA GLN A 18 -7.65 13.19 -3.98
C GLN A 18 -6.27 13.74 -4.29
N CYS A 19 -6.23 15.04 -4.56
CA CYS A 19 -4.98 15.75 -4.70
C CYS A 19 -4.22 15.67 -3.38
N THR A 20 -3.08 15.00 -3.41
CA THR A 20 -2.19 14.84 -2.24
C THR A 20 -1.34 16.08 -1.99
N GLY A 21 -1.38 17.07 -2.88
CA GLY A 21 -0.54 18.27 -2.81
C GLY A 21 0.95 18.02 -3.06
N ASN A 22 1.34 16.76 -3.30
CA ASN A 22 2.72 16.35 -3.58
C ASN A 22 2.77 15.35 -4.72
N ASP A 23 3.76 15.51 -5.58
CA ASP A 23 4.03 14.53 -6.63
C ASP A 23 4.85 13.35 -6.08
N ALA A 24 4.72 12.21 -6.74
CA ALA A 24 5.61 11.08 -6.54
C ALA A 24 7.04 11.48 -6.94
N PRO A 25 8.08 10.94 -6.29
CA PRO A 25 9.48 11.26 -6.62
C PRO A 25 9.85 11.01 -8.08
N GLN A 26 9.19 10.05 -8.73
CA GLN A 26 9.41 9.69 -10.14
C GLN A 26 8.70 10.63 -11.13
N CYS A 27 7.85 11.53 -10.65
CA CYS A 27 7.02 12.38 -11.50
C CYS A 27 7.80 13.22 -12.51
N PRO A 28 8.96 13.85 -12.17
CA PRO A 28 9.75 14.59 -13.15
C PRO A 28 10.16 13.74 -14.35
N SER A 29 10.55 12.47 -14.12
CA SER A 29 10.92 11.52 -15.16
C SER A 29 9.71 11.10 -16.01
N TRP A 30 8.57 10.80 -15.38
CA TRP A 30 7.34 10.44 -16.08
C TRP A 30 6.77 11.56 -16.94
N LYS A 31 6.85 12.80 -16.43
CA LYS A 31 6.47 13.99 -17.19
C LYS A 31 7.37 14.19 -18.41
N ALA A 32 8.68 13.99 -18.27
CA ALA A 32 9.66 14.19 -19.34
C ALA A 32 9.61 13.10 -20.43
N ASN A 33 9.48 11.83 -20.06
CA ASN A 33 9.74 10.70 -20.97
C ASN A 33 8.53 10.21 -21.78
N ALA A 34 7.30 10.43 -21.30
CA ALA A 34 6.12 9.81 -21.92
C ALA A 34 4.87 10.68 -21.87
N GLY A 35 5.01 11.96 -21.51
CA GLY A 35 3.89 12.87 -21.35
C GLY A 35 2.86 12.34 -20.35
N PHE A 36 3.30 11.84 -19.18
CA PHE A 36 2.39 11.26 -18.18
C PHE A 36 1.18 12.16 -17.87
N CYS A 37 1.37 13.48 -17.89
CA CYS A 37 0.30 14.45 -17.70
C CYS A 37 -0.75 14.45 -18.82
N THR A 38 -0.35 14.23 -20.07
CA THR A 38 -1.22 14.28 -21.26
C THR A 38 -1.68 12.90 -21.73
N ASN A 39 -1.04 11.83 -21.28
CA ASN A 39 -1.34 10.46 -21.69
C ASN A 39 -2.69 10.01 -21.12
N THR A 40 -3.67 9.86 -22.00
CA THR A 40 -5.04 9.43 -21.67
C THR A 40 -5.17 7.94 -21.36
N GLY A 41 -4.13 7.14 -21.63
CA GLY A 41 -4.02 5.76 -21.17
C GLY A 41 -3.91 5.66 -19.64
N TYR A 42 -3.53 6.74 -18.96
CA TYR A 42 -3.63 6.87 -17.52
C TYR A 42 -4.91 7.61 -17.14
N THR A 43 -5.68 7.03 -16.22
CA THR A 43 -6.90 7.66 -15.71
C THR A 43 -6.55 9.01 -15.07
N MET A 44 -7.48 9.98 -15.09
CA MET A 44 -7.28 11.27 -14.42
C MET A 44 -6.92 11.10 -12.95
N ASP A 45 -7.53 10.11 -12.30
CA ASP A 45 -7.25 9.77 -10.93
C ASP A 45 -5.80 9.35 -10.70
N MET A 46 -5.28 8.47 -11.57
CA MET A 46 -3.89 8.04 -11.49
C MET A 46 -2.93 9.21 -11.73
N ARG A 47 -3.24 10.09 -12.69
CA ARG A 47 -2.44 11.29 -12.97
C ARG A 47 -2.42 12.27 -11.79
N LYS A 48 -3.56 12.47 -11.12
CA LYS A 48 -3.66 13.29 -9.89
C LYS A 48 -2.89 12.68 -8.72
N GLN A 49 -3.01 11.37 -8.53
CA GLN A 49 -2.39 10.66 -7.42
C GLN A 49 -0.85 10.73 -7.46
N TYR A 50 -0.28 10.59 -8.65
CA TYR A 50 1.17 10.46 -8.81
C TYR A 50 1.87 11.73 -9.26
N CYS A 51 1.19 12.61 -10.01
CA CYS A 51 1.79 13.79 -10.61
C CYS A 51 0.84 15.00 -10.59
N GLY A 52 -0.09 15.06 -9.64
CA GLY A 52 -1.14 16.06 -9.65
C GLY A 52 -0.62 17.50 -9.71
N VAL A 53 0.44 17.83 -8.96
CA VAL A 53 0.97 19.20 -8.89
C VAL A 53 1.81 19.52 -10.12
N ALA A 54 2.76 18.66 -10.48
CA ALA A 54 3.59 18.84 -11.67
C ALA A 54 2.80 18.87 -12.98
N CYS A 55 1.65 18.17 -13.04
CA CYS A 55 0.74 18.19 -14.17
C CYS A 55 -0.30 19.32 -14.11
N GLY A 56 -0.34 20.10 -13.02
CA GLY A 56 -1.27 21.21 -12.85
C GLY A 56 -2.72 20.77 -12.62
N PHE A 57 -2.97 19.53 -12.22
CA PHE A 57 -4.29 19.01 -11.84
C PHE A 57 -4.62 19.27 -10.37
N CYS A 58 -3.59 19.48 -9.56
CA CYS A 58 -3.65 19.70 -8.13
C CYS A 58 -2.83 20.93 -7.73
N ASN A 59 -3.33 21.69 -6.77
CA ASN A 59 -2.54 22.67 -6.06
C ASN A 59 -1.69 21.98 -4.99
N ARG A 60 -0.62 22.65 -4.55
CA ARG A 60 0.26 22.14 -3.48
C ARG A 60 -0.49 21.92 -2.17
N ASP A 61 -1.55 22.66 -1.90
CA ASP A 61 -2.38 22.49 -0.70
C ASP A 61 -3.30 21.26 -0.75
N GLY A 62 -3.24 20.45 -1.82
CA GLY A 62 -4.10 19.29 -2.04
C GLY A 62 -5.49 19.64 -2.59
N THR A 63 -5.77 20.88 -3.02
CA THR A 63 -7.00 21.19 -3.77
C THR A 63 -6.84 20.78 -5.24
N GLN A 64 -7.95 20.55 -5.95
CA GLN A 64 -7.94 20.37 -7.40
C GLN A 64 -7.95 21.71 -8.13
N THR A 65 -7.29 21.76 -9.28
CA THR A 65 -7.41 22.87 -10.22
C THR A 65 -8.57 22.62 -11.20
N ALA A 66 -8.94 23.63 -11.98
CA ALA A 66 -9.90 23.48 -13.08
C ALA A 66 -9.47 22.41 -14.09
N ALA A 67 -8.16 22.29 -14.37
CA ALA A 67 -7.61 21.25 -15.25
C ALA A 67 -7.73 19.84 -14.66
N GLY A 68 -7.78 19.72 -13.33
CA GLY A 68 -8.12 18.48 -12.64
C GLY A 68 -9.59 18.07 -12.78
N GLY A 69 -10.46 18.90 -13.37
CA GLY A 69 -11.88 18.60 -13.53
C GLY A 69 -12.75 19.01 -12.34
N GLY A 70 -12.27 19.89 -11.45
CA GLY A 70 -13.05 20.37 -10.31
C GLY A 70 -13.46 21.83 -10.46
N SER A 71 -14.75 22.10 -10.69
CA SER A 71 -15.43 23.37 -10.31
C SER A 71 -16.06 23.28 -8.90
N THR A 72 -16.20 22.05 -8.37
CA THR A 72 -16.67 21.77 -7.01
C THR A 72 -15.57 21.01 -6.27
N LEU A 73 -14.92 21.69 -5.32
CA LEU A 73 -13.97 21.08 -4.41
C LEU A 73 -14.72 20.08 -3.52
N THR A 74 -14.59 18.77 -3.78
CA THR A 74 -15.06 17.78 -2.81
C THR A 74 -14.33 18.05 -1.49
N GLU A 75 -15.09 18.27 -0.41
CA GLU A 75 -14.51 18.52 0.90
C GLU A 75 -13.56 17.36 1.24
N CYS A 76 -12.35 17.74 1.63
CA CYS A 76 -11.34 16.81 2.09
C CYS A 76 -11.81 16.27 3.46
N VAL A 77 -12.21 15.00 3.48
CA VAL A 77 -12.71 14.30 4.66
C VAL A 77 -11.69 13.30 5.16
N ASP A 78 -11.58 13.14 6.47
CA ASP A 78 -10.75 12.08 7.03
C ASP A 78 -11.35 10.71 6.69
N LYS A 79 -10.54 9.84 6.09
CA LYS A 79 -10.95 8.47 5.78
C LYS A 79 -10.94 7.59 7.04
N ASN A 80 -10.10 7.93 8.02
CA ASN A 80 -10.01 7.21 9.29
C ASN A 80 -10.62 8.04 10.44
N ALA A 81 -11.53 7.45 11.21
CA ALA A 81 -12.13 8.11 12.37
C ALA A 81 -11.11 8.45 13.49
N ASN A 82 -9.95 7.79 13.51
CA ASN A 82 -8.91 7.98 14.52
C ASN A 82 -7.94 9.14 14.21
N CYS A 83 -8.16 9.89 13.13
CA CYS A 83 -7.22 10.92 12.70
C CYS A 83 -6.91 11.95 13.78
N ALA A 84 -7.94 12.45 14.48
CA ALA A 84 -7.74 13.37 15.60
C ALA A 84 -6.80 12.78 16.67
N ASN A 85 -7.00 11.53 17.07
CA ASN A 85 -6.17 10.85 18.06
C ASN A 85 -4.74 10.64 17.57
N TRP A 86 -4.55 10.22 16.32
CA TRP A 86 -3.22 10.00 15.73
C TRP A 86 -2.40 11.29 15.65
N VAL A 87 -3.05 12.42 15.40
CA VAL A 87 -2.39 13.73 15.45
C VAL A 87 -1.95 14.07 16.86
N THR A 88 -2.82 13.90 17.85
CA THR A 88 -2.51 14.31 19.23
C THR A 88 -1.51 13.40 19.92
N THR A 89 -1.62 12.07 19.76
CA THR A 89 -0.80 11.12 20.53
C THR A 89 0.47 10.69 19.80
N GLN A 90 0.45 10.64 18.48
CA GLN A 90 1.57 10.14 17.67
C GLN A 90 2.19 11.20 16.77
N ASN A 91 1.66 12.42 16.79
CA ASN A 91 2.10 13.50 15.91
C ASN A 91 2.09 13.10 14.42
N PHE A 92 1.11 12.27 14.02
CA PHE A 92 1.08 11.60 12.72
C PHE A 92 1.27 12.56 11.53
N CYS A 93 0.69 13.75 11.58
CA CYS A 93 0.79 14.71 10.48
C CYS A 93 2.17 15.38 10.38
N ALA A 94 2.92 15.52 11.48
CA ALA A 94 4.26 16.11 11.46
C ALA A 94 5.38 15.06 11.32
N ARG A 95 5.09 13.79 11.57
CA ARG A 95 6.04 12.67 11.45
C ARG A 95 6.67 12.58 10.05
N THR A 96 7.99 12.57 9.95
CA THR A 96 8.72 12.57 8.67
C THR A 96 8.86 11.18 8.05
N ASP A 97 8.63 10.12 8.81
CA ASP A 97 8.64 8.73 8.35
C ASP A 97 7.39 8.34 7.54
N TYR A 98 6.34 9.18 7.58
CA TYR A 98 5.21 9.08 6.67
C TYR A 98 5.28 10.16 5.60
N SER A 99 5.11 9.77 4.33
CA SER A 99 4.95 10.75 3.26
C SER A 99 3.67 11.57 3.47
N ASN A 100 3.69 12.83 3.02
CA ASN A 100 2.49 13.67 3.07
C ASN A 100 1.31 13.07 2.30
N SER A 101 1.60 12.32 1.23
CA SER A 101 0.56 11.56 0.51
C SER A 101 -0.11 10.50 1.38
N MET A 102 0.65 9.75 2.19
CA MET A 102 0.09 8.76 3.11
C MET A 102 -0.73 9.42 4.20
N LYS A 103 -0.24 10.54 4.76
CA LYS A 103 -0.95 11.29 5.80
C LYS A 103 -2.30 11.80 5.30
N LEU A 104 -2.33 12.39 4.11
CA LEU A 104 -3.55 12.91 3.49
C LEU A 104 -4.49 11.80 3.01
N LEU A 105 -3.96 10.63 2.61
CA LEU A 105 -4.79 9.47 2.24
C LEU A 105 -5.67 8.98 3.39
N TYR A 106 -5.15 8.99 4.62
CA TYR A 106 -5.90 8.55 5.80
C TYR A 106 -6.61 9.70 6.51
N CYS A 107 -5.93 10.83 6.66
CA CYS A 107 -6.32 11.93 7.52
C CYS A 107 -6.27 13.26 6.77
N CYS A 108 -6.98 13.32 5.64
CA CYS A 108 -7.01 14.50 4.78
C CYS A 108 -7.40 15.76 5.58
N LYS A 109 -8.58 15.76 6.22
CA LYS A 109 -9.12 16.93 6.90
C LYS A 109 -8.23 17.36 8.06
N THR A 110 -7.77 16.41 8.87
CA THR A 110 -7.00 16.70 10.08
C THR A 110 -5.55 17.08 9.77
N CYS A 111 -4.89 16.41 8.82
CA CYS A 111 -3.46 16.67 8.53
C CYS A 111 -3.22 17.85 7.61
N ARG A 112 -4.18 18.21 6.76
CA ARG A 112 -3.99 19.23 5.74
C ARG A 112 -3.58 20.60 6.31
N PRO A 113 -4.22 21.15 7.36
CA PRO A 113 -3.80 22.42 7.93
C PRO A 113 -2.38 22.38 8.51
N ILE A 114 -1.92 21.22 8.98
CA ILE A 114 -0.60 21.04 9.62
C ILE A 114 0.49 20.92 8.56
N ILE A 115 0.25 20.13 7.51
CA ILE A 115 1.22 19.88 6.44
C ILE A 115 1.46 21.14 5.61
N PHE A 116 0.42 21.94 5.39
CA PHE A 116 0.47 23.16 4.59
C PHE A 116 0.43 24.43 5.43
N ALA A 117 0.55 24.33 6.76
CA ALA A 117 0.75 25.50 7.58
C ALA A 117 1.95 26.26 7.00
N PRO A 118 1.81 27.55 6.63
CA PRO A 118 2.97 28.34 6.26
C PRO A 118 3.91 28.27 7.44
N ILE A 119 5.14 27.79 7.20
CA ILE A 119 6.18 27.81 8.22
C ILE A 119 6.47 29.29 8.43
N THR A 120 5.81 29.92 9.39
CA THR A 120 6.21 31.22 9.90
C THR A 120 7.52 30.99 10.62
N THR A 121 8.61 31.04 9.88
CA THR A 121 9.95 31.28 10.42
C THR A 121 9.85 32.61 11.13
N THR A 122 9.54 32.55 12.42
CA THR A 122 9.71 33.68 13.31
C THR A 122 11.22 33.87 13.35
N ALA A 123 11.73 34.77 12.51
CA ALA A 123 13.08 35.25 12.65
C ALA A 123 13.16 35.82 14.07
N ALA A 124 13.84 35.09 14.96
CA ALA A 124 14.16 35.60 16.27
C ALA A 124 15.00 36.85 16.03
N ALA A 125 14.36 38.02 16.11
CA ALA A 125 15.06 39.29 16.19
C ALA A 125 15.89 39.21 17.47
N ALA A 126 17.19 38.99 17.30
CA ALA A 126 18.17 39.14 18.36
C ALA A 126 18.09 40.59 18.84
N THR A 127 17.31 40.78 19.91
CA THR A 127 17.30 42.04 20.64
C THR A 127 18.42 41.88 21.66
N SER A 128 19.57 42.46 21.34
CA SER A 128 20.67 42.62 22.28
C SER A 128 20.20 43.58 23.37
N ASP A 129 19.83 43.05 24.53
CA ASP A 129 19.83 43.86 25.73
C ASP A 129 20.49 43.12 26.87
N ALA A 130 21.44 43.81 27.48
CA ALA A 130 22.26 43.32 28.57
C ALA A 130 21.44 43.28 29.86
N THR A 131 21.78 42.31 30.73
CA THR A 131 21.94 42.46 32.21
C THR A 131 21.52 41.19 32.95
N THR A 132 22.55 40.44 33.37
CA THR A 132 22.77 39.79 34.68
C THR A 132 21.74 38.82 35.25
N GLY A 133 22.20 37.59 35.54
CA GLY A 133 21.59 36.69 36.53
C GLY A 133 21.96 35.22 36.34
N ALA A 134 23.19 34.84 36.66
CA ALA A 134 23.63 33.44 36.64
C ALA A 134 22.99 32.62 37.76
N THR A 135 22.44 31.44 37.43
CA THR A 135 22.34 30.33 38.40
C THR A 135 22.64 29.03 37.69
N THR A 136 23.84 28.51 37.97
CA THR A 136 24.40 27.30 37.39
C THR A 136 23.93 26.09 38.18
N SER A 137 22.98 25.33 37.65
CA SER A 137 22.66 23.97 38.13
C SER A 137 23.36 22.94 37.24
N LYS A 138 24.41 22.34 37.79
CA LYS A 138 25.25 21.29 37.20
C LYS A 138 24.48 19.97 37.19
N GLY A 139 23.78 19.68 36.09
CA GLY A 139 23.20 18.37 35.82
C GLY A 139 24.18 17.50 35.03
N THR A 140 24.89 16.60 35.70
CA THR A 140 25.68 15.54 35.07
C THR A 140 24.73 14.54 34.41
N PHE A 141 24.52 14.67 33.09
CA PHE A 141 23.87 13.65 32.28
C PHE A 141 24.91 12.65 31.79
N ASP A 142 24.78 11.41 32.26
CA ASP A 142 25.61 10.27 31.87
C ASP A 142 25.28 9.84 30.44
N PHE A 143 26.19 10.14 29.52
CA PHE A 143 26.06 9.94 28.07
C PHE A 143 26.27 8.49 27.63
N ARG A 144 26.50 7.54 28.54
CA ARG A 144 26.92 6.18 28.19
C ARG A 144 25.78 5.20 27.88
N CYS A 145 24.51 5.56 28.11
CA CYS A 145 23.39 4.65 27.85
C CYS A 145 22.69 4.84 26.48
N LEU A 146 22.91 5.97 25.80
CA LEU A 146 22.23 6.30 24.53
C LEU A 146 22.89 5.72 23.28
N ILE A 147 24.18 5.36 23.35
CA ILE A 147 24.93 4.92 22.18
C ILE A 147 24.69 3.42 21.86
N TYR A 148 24.34 2.59 22.84
CA TYR A 148 24.08 1.16 22.61
C TYR A 148 22.71 0.86 21.99
N SER A 149 21.72 1.75 22.13
CA SER A 149 20.36 1.53 21.60
C SER A 149 20.21 1.95 20.12
N MET A 150 21.06 2.86 19.61
CA MET A 150 20.99 3.32 18.22
C MET A 150 21.73 2.43 17.22
N MET A 151 22.72 1.64 17.66
CA MET A 151 23.44 0.72 16.76
C MET A 151 22.70 -0.61 16.51
N LEU A 152 21.77 -1.01 17.39
CA LEU A 152 20.94 -2.20 17.17
C LEU A 152 19.74 -1.93 16.25
N ALA A 153 19.22 -0.69 16.24
CA ALA A 153 18.08 -0.30 15.41
C ALA A 153 18.44 0.05 13.96
N THR A 154 19.69 0.48 13.70
CA THR A 154 20.15 0.87 12.35
C THR A 154 20.53 -0.31 11.46
N VAL A 155 20.90 -1.46 12.04
CA VAL A 155 21.22 -2.68 11.26
C VAL A 155 19.96 -3.38 10.73
N ILE A 156 18.80 -3.17 11.33
CA ILE A 156 17.53 -3.79 10.89
C ILE A 156 16.86 -2.98 9.75
N LEU A 157 17.12 -1.66 9.65
CA LEU A 157 16.44 -0.79 8.68
C LEU A 157 17.08 -0.79 7.27
N LEU A 158 18.33 -1.25 7.12
CA LEU A 158 19.00 -1.35 5.80
C LEU A 158 18.69 -2.65 5.02
N ALA A 159 17.92 -3.59 5.58
CA ALA A 159 17.55 -4.83 4.90
C ALA A 159 16.24 -4.75 4.09
N PHE A 160 15.54 -3.60 4.08
CA PHE A 160 14.19 -3.50 3.51
C PHE A 160 14.10 -3.03 2.04
N VAL A 161 15.24 -2.72 1.38
CA VAL A 161 15.25 -2.21 -0.01
C VAL A 161 15.98 -3.13 -0.99
N SER A 162 16.33 -4.35 -0.58
CA SER A 162 16.92 -5.35 -1.48
C SER A 162 15.84 -6.27 -2.05
N GLY A 163 15.39 -5.96 -3.25
CA GLY A 163 14.84 -6.95 -4.18
C GLY A 163 13.56 -7.65 -3.73
N ALA A 164 12.45 -6.92 -3.64
CA ALA A 164 11.17 -7.53 -3.98
C ALA A 164 11.17 -7.78 -5.50
N ALA A 165 11.99 -8.73 -5.99
CA ALA A 165 11.83 -9.29 -7.33
C ALA A 165 10.34 -9.63 -7.44
N ALA A 166 9.62 -9.07 -8.41
CA ALA A 166 8.17 -9.12 -8.40
C ALA A 166 7.71 -10.56 -8.31
N GLN A 167 7.23 -10.92 -7.13
CA GLN A 167 6.83 -12.27 -6.85
C GLN A 167 5.51 -12.49 -7.58
N CYS A 168 5.46 -13.59 -8.32
CA CYS A 168 4.23 -14.06 -8.90
C CYS A 168 3.24 -14.31 -7.75
N THR A 169 2.19 -13.49 -7.69
CA THR A 169 1.15 -13.57 -6.65
C THR A 169 0.15 -14.70 -6.91
N GLY A 170 0.23 -15.33 -8.08
CA GLY A 170 -0.73 -16.34 -8.53
C GLY A 170 -2.08 -15.76 -8.98
N ASN A 171 -2.25 -14.43 -8.89
CA ASN A 171 -3.49 -13.74 -9.25
C ASN A 171 -3.20 -12.44 -9.98
N ASP A 172 -3.99 -12.15 -11.00
CA ASP A 172 -3.93 -10.86 -11.69
C ASP A 172 -4.70 -9.78 -10.92
N ALA A 173 -4.32 -8.52 -11.14
CA ALA A 173 -5.10 -7.38 -10.70
C ALA A 173 -6.47 -7.37 -11.41
N PRO A 174 -7.53 -6.87 -10.76
CA PRO A 174 -8.87 -6.82 -11.37
C PRO A 174 -8.92 -6.07 -12.70
N GLN A 175 -8.03 -5.08 -12.91
CA GLN A 175 -7.96 -4.32 -14.15
C GLN A 175 -7.20 -5.03 -15.28
N CYS A 176 -6.55 -6.16 -14.99
CA CYS A 176 -5.69 -6.84 -15.95
C CYS A 176 -6.34 -7.19 -17.29
N PRO A 177 -7.60 -7.69 -17.34
CA PRO A 177 -8.27 -7.96 -18.62
C PRO A 177 -8.34 -6.72 -19.54
N SER A 178 -8.63 -5.55 -18.96
CA SER A 178 -8.68 -4.28 -19.68
C SER A 178 -7.28 -3.84 -20.15
N TRP A 179 -6.27 -3.94 -19.29
CA TRP A 179 -4.89 -3.58 -19.63
C TRP A 179 -4.29 -4.46 -20.72
N LYS A 180 -4.58 -5.76 -20.68
CA LYS A 180 -4.19 -6.72 -21.72
C LYS A 180 -4.86 -6.40 -23.06
N ALA A 181 -6.16 -6.08 -23.06
CA ALA A 181 -6.92 -5.81 -24.27
C ALA A 181 -6.57 -4.47 -24.93
N ASN A 182 -6.41 -3.39 -24.15
CA ASN A 182 -6.38 -2.03 -24.69
C ASN A 182 -4.98 -1.52 -25.07
N ALA A 183 -3.93 -1.99 -24.40
CA ALA A 183 -2.59 -1.40 -24.52
C ALA A 183 -1.46 -2.43 -24.69
N GLY A 184 -1.82 -3.72 -24.84
CA GLY A 184 -0.85 -4.80 -24.89
C GLY A 184 0.03 -4.83 -23.64
N PHE A 185 -0.55 -4.66 -22.45
CA PHE A 185 0.23 -4.56 -21.19
C PHE A 185 1.25 -5.70 -21.02
N CYS A 186 0.92 -6.91 -21.48
CA CYS A 186 1.82 -8.05 -21.46
C CYS A 186 3.08 -7.86 -22.33
N THR A 187 2.96 -7.23 -23.49
CA THR A 187 4.06 -7.07 -24.47
C THR A 187 4.72 -5.70 -24.39
N ASN A 188 4.09 -4.72 -23.74
CA ASN A 188 4.60 -3.36 -23.63
C ASN A 188 5.84 -3.29 -22.71
N THR A 189 7.00 -3.08 -23.33
CA THR A 189 8.31 -2.98 -22.66
C THR A 189 8.53 -1.66 -21.91
N GLY A 190 7.64 -0.67 -22.08
CA GLY A 190 7.60 0.53 -21.24
C GLY A 190 7.24 0.23 -19.78
N TYR A 191 6.59 -0.92 -19.53
CA TYR A 191 6.42 -1.45 -18.19
C TYR A 191 7.53 -2.44 -17.86
N THR A 192 8.13 -2.30 -16.68
CA THR A 192 9.15 -3.23 -16.21
C THR A 192 8.56 -4.65 -16.14
N MET A 193 9.41 -5.66 -16.33
CA MET A 193 8.99 -7.06 -16.24
C MET A 193 8.35 -7.36 -14.88
N ASP A 194 8.88 -6.74 -13.83
CA ASP A 194 8.37 -6.85 -12.48
C ASP A 194 6.95 -6.29 -12.32
N MET A 195 6.70 -5.10 -12.89
CA MET A 195 5.37 -4.51 -12.89
C MET A 195 4.37 -5.39 -13.66
N ARG A 196 4.79 -5.94 -14.81
CA ARG A 196 3.93 -6.84 -15.59
C ARG A 196 3.59 -8.13 -14.84
N LYS A 197 4.54 -8.72 -14.11
CA LYS A 197 4.33 -9.88 -13.23
C LYS A 197 3.40 -9.58 -12.08
N GLN A 198 3.60 -8.44 -11.42
CA GLN A 198 2.83 -8.04 -10.24
C GLN A 198 1.35 -7.83 -10.55
N TYR A 199 1.05 -7.22 -11.70
CA TYR A 199 -0.30 -6.79 -12.04
C TYR A 199 -1.05 -7.74 -12.98
N CYS A 200 -0.32 -8.45 -13.84
CA CYS A 200 -0.91 -9.31 -14.88
C CYS A 200 -0.12 -10.60 -15.11
N GLY A 201 0.58 -11.09 -14.09
CA GLY A 201 1.49 -12.22 -14.23
C GLY A 201 0.84 -13.46 -14.84
N VAL A 202 -0.36 -13.85 -14.41
CA VAL A 202 -1.04 -15.07 -14.87
C VAL A 202 -1.63 -14.87 -16.26
N ALA A 203 -2.41 -13.81 -16.47
CA ALA A 203 -3.02 -13.52 -17.77
C ALA A 203 -1.98 -13.27 -18.88
N CYS A 204 -0.80 -12.76 -18.53
CA CYS A 204 0.32 -12.59 -19.46
C CYS A 204 1.22 -13.82 -19.59
N GLY A 205 0.97 -14.88 -18.82
CA GLY A 205 1.74 -16.12 -18.87
C GLY A 205 3.15 -16.00 -18.29
N PHE A 206 3.43 -14.98 -17.47
CA PHE A 206 4.69 -14.80 -16.74
C PHE A 206 4.70 -15.55 -15.39
N CYS A 207 3.52 -15.84 -14.88
CA CYS A 207 3.30 -16.48 -13.60
C CYS A 207 2.27 -17.61 -13.74
N ASN A 208 2.48 -18.68 -13.00
CA ASN A 208 1.47 -19.70 -12.79
C ASN A 208 0.51 -19.25 -11.68
N ARG A 209 -0.67 -19.88 -11.63
CA ARG A 209 -1.68 -19.59 -10.61
C ARG A 209 -1.20 -19.92 -9.19
N ASP A 210 -0.24 -20.82 -9.03
CA ASP A 210 0.37 -21.19 -7.75
C ASP A 210 1.46 -20.21 -7.27
N GLY A 211 1.59 -19.06 -7.95
CA GLY A 211 2.62 -18.05 -7.68
C GLY A 211 4.03 -18.46 -8.10
N THR A 212 4.23 -19.55 -8.86
CA THR A 212 5.52 -19.82 -9.51
C THR A 212 5.66 -18.94 -10.75
N GLN A 213 6.90 -18.70 -11.16
CA GLN A 213 7.22 -17.99 -12.39
C GLN A 213 7.33 -18.99 -13.55
N THR A 214 6.90 -18.59 -14.74
CA THR A 214 7.08 -19.38 -15.96
C THR A 214 8.42 -19.04 -16.62
N ALA A 215 8.84 -19.84 -17.60
CA ALA A 215 10.00 -19.53 -18.43
C ALA A 215 9.88 -18.15 -19.11
N ALA A 216 8.66 -17.77 -19.55
CA ALA A 216 8.38 -16.46 -20.14
C ALA A 216 8.52 -15.30 -19.13
N GLY A 217 8.32 -15.57 -17.84
CA GLY A 217 8.61 -14.64 -16.76
C GLY A 217 10.11 -14.46 -16.49
N GLY A 218 11.01 -15.16 -17.18
CA GLY A 218 12.46 -14.97 -17.04
C GLY A 218 13.13 -15.81 -15.95
N GLY A 219 12.56 -16.95 -15.55
CA GLY A 219 13.19 -17.81 -14.55
C GLY A 219 12.97 -19.30 -14.76
N SER A 220 14.07 -20.03 -15.00
CA SER A 220 14.25 -21.44 -14.62
C SER A 220 14.72 -21.59 -13.16
N THR A 221 15.16 -20.48 -12.55
CA THR A 221 15.54 -20.36 -11.14
C THR A 221 14.42 -19.65 -10.38
N LEU A 222 13.54 -20.45 -9.80
CA LEU A 222 12.52 -19.95 -8.89
C LEU A 222 13.22 -19.35 -7.66
N THR A 223 13.19 -18.03 -7.46
CA THR A 223 13.58 -17.48 -6.15
C THR A 223 12.69 -18.14 -5.11
N GLU A 224 13.30 -18.78 -4.11
CA GLU A 224 12.55 -19.44 -3.05
C GLU A 224 11.60 -18.41 -2.43
N CYS A 225 10.32 -18.76 -2.41
CA CYS A 225 9.28 -17.98 -1.78
C CYS A 225 9.54 -18.03 -0.27
N VAL A 226 10.03 -16.92 0.28
CA VAL A 226 10.36 -16.76 1.70
C VAL A 226 9.30 -15.91 2.40
N ASP A 227 8.99 -16.23 3.65
CA ASP A 227 8.13 -15.39 4.47
C ASP A 227 8.83 -14.07 4.76
N LYS A 228 8.20 -12.95 4.40
CA LYS A 228 8.72 -11.63 4.75
C LYS A 228 8.50 -11.29 6.22
N ASN A 229 7.49 -11.88 6.85
CA ASN A 229 7.19 -11.68 8.26
C ASN A 229 7.59 -12.90 9.09
N ALA A 230 8.45 -12.70 10.10
CA ALA A 230 8.87 -13.78 11.00
C ALA A 230 7.70 -14.41 11.79
N ASN A 231 6.57 -13.71 11.91
CA ASN A 231 5.38 -14.17 12.65
C ASN A 231 4.42 -15.02 11.80
N CYS A 232 4.77 -15.36 10.56
CA CYS A 232 3.85 -16.08 9.67
C CYS A 232 3.35 -17.39 10.26
N ALA A 233 4.22 -18.19 10.87
CA ALA A 233 3.80 -19.41 11.57
C ALA A 233 2.72 -19.15 12.63
N ASN A 234 2.88 -18.10 13.45
CA ASN A 234 1.91 -17.73 14.48
C ASN A 234 0.60 -17.19 13.88
N TRP A 235 0.68 -16.38 12.82
CA TRP A 235 -0.51 -15.84 12.15
C TRP A 235 -1.36 -16.94 11.49
N VAL A 236 -0.71 -17.96 10.93
CA VAL A 236 -1.40 -19.12 10.37
C VAL A 236 -2.11 -19.91 11.46
N THR A 237 -1.44 -20.19 12.58
CA THR A 237 -2.02 -21.03 13.64
C THR A 237 -3.07 -20.34 14.48
N THR A 238 -2.84 -19.08 14.88
CA THR A 238 -3.72 -18.38 15.83
C THR A 238 -4.83 -17.58 15.15
N GLN A 239 -4.56 -17.03 13.96
CA GLN A 239 -5.50 -16.14 13.27
C GLN A 239 -6.03 -16.75 11.97
N ASN A 240 -5.61 -17.95 11.62
CA ASN A 240 -5.98 -18.61 10.37
C ASN A 240 -5.70 -17.73 9.13
N PHE A 241 -4.64 -16.91 9.19
CA PHE A 241 -4.38 -15.83 8.23
C PHE A 241 -4.43 -16.28 6.76
N CYS A 242 -3.92 -17.46 6.44
CA CYS A 242 -3.90 -17.96 5.07
C CYS A 242 -5.26 -18.44 4.55
N ALA A 243 -6.15 -18.93 5.43
CA ALA A 243 -7.48 -19.35 5.03
C ALA A 243 -8.54 -18.23 5.15
N ARG A 244 -8.22 -17.14 5.86
CA ARG A 244 -9.11 -16.00 6.07
C ARG A 244 -9.55 -15.36 4.74
N PRO A 245 -10.85 -15.26 4.43
CA PRO A 245 -11.32 -14.73 3.16
C PRO A 245 -11.24 -13.20 3.06
N ASP A 246 -11.10 -12.50 4.21
CA ASP A 246 -10.96 -11.04 4.27
C ASP A 246 -9.59 -10.54 3.79
N TYR A 247 -8.60 -11.42 3.70
CA TYR A 247 -7.32 -11.11 3.07
C TYR A 247 -7.26 -11.71 1.67
N SER A 248 -6.87 -10.89 0.69
CA SER A 248 -6.59 -11.39 -0.65
C SER A 248 -5.40 -12.34 -0.63
N ASN A 249 -5.38 -13.32 -1.55
CA ASN A 249 -4.23 -14.23 -1.68
C ASN A 249 -2.93 -13.49 -1.96
N ALA A 250 -3.00 -12.36 -2.70
CA ALA A 250 -1.84 -11.49 -2.92
C ALA A 250 -1.29 -10.92 -1.60
N MET A 251 -2.16 -10.46 -0.70
CA MET A 251 -1.75 -9.95 0.62
C MET A 251 -1.14 -11.05 1.48
N LYS A 252 -1.75 -12.23 1.49
CA LYS A 252 -1.26 -13.39 2.24
C LYS A 252 0.14 -13.79 1.79
N LEU A 253 0.35 -13.88 0.48
CA LEU A 253 1.64 -14.24 -0.11
C LEU A 253 2.68 -13.11 0.02
N LEU A 254 2.26 -11.84 0.06
CA LEU A 254 3.16 -10.70 0.26
C LEU A 254 3.86 -10.77 1.64
N TYR A 255 3.14 -11.16 2.68
CA TYR A 255 3.70 -11.25 4.04
C TYR A 255 4.24 -12.65 4.36
N CYS A 256 3.49 -13.68 3.98
CA CYS A 256 3.70 -15.06 4.38
C CYS A 256 3.74 -16.00 3.18
N CYS A 257 4.61 -15.69 2.23
CA CYS A 257 4.76 -16.45 1.01
C CYS A 257 4.96 -17.94 1.29
N LYS A 258 6.01 -18.31 2.02
CA LYS A 258 6.39 -19.70 2.28
C LYS A 258 5.29 -20.44 3.04
N THR A 259 4.76 -19.83 4.10
CA THR A 259 3.80 -20.48 4.99
C THR A 259 2.40 -20.57 4.39
N CYS A 260 1.91 -19.52 3.70
CA CYS A 260 0.56 -19.52 3.16
C CYS A 260 0.41 -20.25 1.84
N ARG A 261 1.47 -20.36 1.05
CA ARG A 261 1.40 -20.91 -0.30
C ARG A 261 0.84 -22.33 -0.36
N PRO A 262 1.28 -23.30 0.47
CA PRO A 262 0.71 -24.65 0.45
C PRO A 262 -0.78 -24.68 0.79
N ILE A 263 -1.26 -23.75 1.63
CA ILE A 263 -2.66 -23.69 2.08
C ILE A 263 -3.55 -23.05 0.99
N ILE A 264 -3.08 -21.96 0.38
CA ILE A 264 -3.84 -21.22 -0.64
C ILE A 264 -3.98 -22.06 -1.92
N PHE A 265 -2.96 -22.82 -2.27
CA PHE A 265 -2.93 -23.64 -3.48
C PHE A 265 -3.11 -25.13 -3.21
N ALA A 266 -3.47 -25.50 -1.98
CA ALA A 266 -3.91 -26.86 -1.71
C ALA A 266 -5.03 -27.17 -2.70
N PRO A 267 -4.89 -28.22 -3.54
CA PRO A 267 -6.01 -28.65 -4.35
C PRO A 267 -7.16 -28.92 -3.39
N THR A 268 -8.30 -28.25 -3.58
CA THR A 268 -9.52 -28.64 -2.90
C THR A 268 -9.83 -30.05 -3.36
N THR A 269 -9.38 -31.03 -2.57
CA THR A 269 -9.83 -32.41 -2.67
C THR A 269 -11.29 -32.37 -2.28
N THR A 270 -12.15 -32.16 -3.27
CA THR A 270 -13.56 -32.44 -3.16
C THR A 270 -13.65 -33.94 -2.95
N THR A 271 -13.65 -34.38 -1.69
CA THR A 271 -14.06 -35.73 -1.34
C THR A 271 -15.50 -35.83 -1.78
N ALA A 272 -15.73 -36.31 -3.01
CA ALA A 272 -17.05 -36.67 -3.46
C ALA A 272 -17.55 -37.71 -2.46
N ALA A 273 -18.51 -37.32 -1.63
CA ALA A 273 -19.20 -38.25 -0.76
C ALA A 273 -19.79 -39.32 -1.69
N ALA A 274 -19.23 -40.53 -1.64
CA ALA A 274 -19.79 -41.66 -2.35
C ALA A 274 -21.20 -41.87 -1.77
N ALA A 275 -22.21 -41.44 -2.52
CA ALA A 275 -23.59 -41.75 -2.20
C ALA A 275 -23.71 -43.28 -2.24
N THR A 276 -23.81 -43.89 -1.07
CA THR A 276 -24.11 -45.32 -0.93
C THR A 276 -25.57 -45.49 -1.34
N SER A 277 -25.80 -45.90 -2.58
CA SER A 277 -27.12 -46.30 -3.06
C SER A 277 -27.50 -47.61 -2.37
N ASP A 278 -28.33 -47.52 -1.33
CA ASP A 278 -28.93 -48.68 -0.69
C ASP A 278 -30.03 -49.24 -1.60
N ALA A 279 -29.71 -50.28 -2.35
CA ALA A 279 -30.64 -51.01 -3.19
C ALA A 279 -31.41 -52.03 -2.33
N THR A 280 -32.54 -51.60 -1.78
CA THR A 280 -33.50 -52.51 -1.14
C THR A 280 -34.27 -53.29 -2.21
N THR A 281 -33.88 -54.55 -2.43
CA THR A 281 -34.60 -55.50 -3.28
C THR A 281 -35.84 -56.01 -2.54
N GLY A 282 -37.01 -55.44 -2.86
CA GLY A 282 -38.30 -55.99 -2.44
C GLY A 282 -38.69 -57.18 -3.31
N ALA A 283 -38.57 -58.39 -2.76
CA ALA A 283 -39.22 -59.58 -3.31
C ALA A 283 -40.68 -59.61 -2.85
N THR A 284 -41.62 -59.62 -3.78
CA THR A 284 -43.05 -59.87 -3.50
C THR A 284 -43.43 -61.19 -4.14
N THR A 285 -43.89 -62.11 -3.31
CA THR A 285 -44.53 -63.40 -3.62
C THR A 285 -45.97 -63.22 -4.07
#